data_AF-A0A5E6TLA3-F1
#
_entry.id   AF-A0A5E6TLA3-F1
#
_cell.length_a   1.000
_cell.length_b   1.000
_cell.length_c   1.000
_cell.angle_alpha   90.00
_cell.angle_beta   90.00
_cell.angle_gamma   90.00
#
_symmetry.space_group_name_H-M   'P 1'
#
loop_
_entity.id
_entity.type
_entity.pdbx_description
1 polymer ?
#
loop_
_entity_poly.entity_id
_entity_poly.type
_entity_poly.pdbx_seq_one_letter_code
_entity_poly.pdbx_strand_id
1 'polypeptide(L)'
;MKVKYPSDLVGLRFGNLTVESKQPNDRPYKTSLWNCICDCGESRVVQRSALVCGIQVSCGCYNKKRVIETHTIHGLHGHSAYGTWKAMMDRCYNPLSKDYPDYGGRGIQVCEDWQEVAGFIAGMGEKQKGQSIDRIDENGDYTPDNCRWTDAMGQGEHKRNNAMVNHQGVIKHLAGVWRDTGMKESTLYNRLKAGLTVDEASSKPVREHNATLIIDGVEKTLVDWAAVAGVTRKTIRNRMNAGLVGADVLRPPISKKTPN
;
A
#
# COMPACT_ATOMS: atom_id res chain seq x y z
N MET A 1 4.26 -39.83 -39.81
CA MET A 1 5.36 -40.64 -40.37
C MET A 1 6.56 -40.55 -39.44
N LYS A 2 7.12 -41.67 -38.97
CA LYS A 2 8.37 -41.65 -38.19
C LYS A 2 9.53 -41.52 -39.18
N VAL A 3 10.30 -40.44 -39.10
CA VAL A 3 11.52 -40.26 -39.90
C VAL A 3 12.51 -41.36 -39.52
N LYS A 4 12.95 -42.17 -40.50
CA LYS A 4 13.91 -43.24 -40.28
C LYS A 4 15.31 -42.70 -40.54
N TYR A 5 16.08 -42.48 -39.48
CA TYR A 5 17.46 -41.99 -39.57
C TYR A 5 18.46 -43.13 -39.83
N PRO A 6 19.52 -42.91 -40.63
CA PRO A 6 20.58 -43.90 -40.88
C PRO A 6 21.34 -44.27 -39.60
N SER A 7 21.98 -45.44 -39.59
CA SER A 7 22.76 -45.93 -38.45
C SER A 7 23.98 -45.04 -38.17
N ASP A 8 24.62 -44.55 -39.22
CA ASP A 8 25.63 -43.51 -39.16
C ASP A 8 24.98 -42.12 -39.21
N LEU A 9 25.37 -41.24 -38.29
CA LEU A 9 24.84 -39.89 -38.18
C LEU A 9 25.86 -38.81 -38.59
N VAL A 10 27.11 -39.16 -38.94
CA VAL A 10 28.13 -38.17 -39.32
C VAL A 10 27.62 -37.24 -40.42
N GLY A 11 27.81 -35.93 -40.22
CA GLY A 11 27.38 -34.87 -41.13
C GLY A 11 25.90 -34.47 -41.00
N LEU A 12 25.08 -35.24 -40.27
CA LEU A 12 23.67 -34.89 -40.07
C LEU A 12 23.52 -33.80 -39.02
N ARG A 13 22.51 -32.95 -39.25
CA ARG A 13 22.15 -31.82 -38.39
C ARG A 13 20.87 -32.08 -37.62
N PHE A 14 20.87 -31.76 -36.33
CA PHE A 14 19.77 -31.87 -35.39
C PHE A 14 19.62 -30.54 -34.64
N GLY A 15 18.72 -29.68 -35.15
CA GLY A 15 18.63 -28.29 -34.69
C GLY A 15 19.93 -27.54 -34.96
N ASN A 16 20.58 -27.08 -33.89
CA ASN A 16 21.85 -26.36 -33.92
C ASN A 16 23.07 -27.27 -33.73
N LEU A 17 22.89 -28.60 -33.69
CA LEU A 17 23.97 -29.57 -33.52
C LEU A 17 24.25 -30.28 -34.85
N THR A 18 25.51 -30.30 -35.27
CA THR A 18 26.00 -31.11 -36.40
C THR A 18 26.86 -32.23 -35.86
N VAL A 19 26.59 -33.47 -36.28
CA VAL A 19 27.34 -34.65 -35.82
C VAL A 19 28.67 -34.73 -36.56
N GLU A 20 29.78 -34.77 -35.81
CA GLU A 20 31.14 -34.82 -36.35
C GLU A 20 31.68 -36.26 -36.38
N SER A 21 31.50 -37.01 -35.28
CA SER A 21 32.04 -38.36 -35.17
C SER A 21 31.26 -39.22 -34.18
N LYS A 22 31.38 -40.54 -34.33
CA LYS A 22 30.87 -41.52 -33.36
C LYS A 22 31.94 -41.77 -32.29
N GLN A 23 31.56 -41.75 -31.02
CA GLN A 23 32.46 -42.15 -29.93
C GLN A 23 32.72 -43.66 -29.98
N PRO A 24 33.94 -44.11 -29.64
CA PRO A 24 34.22 -45.53 -29.41
C PRO A 24 33.27 -46.06 -28.35
N ASN A 25 32.68 -47.23 -28.62
CA ASN A 25 31.73 -47.84 -27.69
C ASN A 25 32.39 -49.09 -27.11
N ASP A 26 32.99 -48.97 -25.93
CA ASP A 26 33.71 -50.07 -25.27
C ASP A 26 32.77 -51.18 -24.75
N ARG A 27 31.45 -50.98 -24.86
CA ARG A 27 30.43 -51.94 -24.41
C ARG A 27 29.31 -52.11 -25.46
N PRO A 28 29.04 -53.34 -25.95
CA PRO A 28 28.07 -53.60 -27.03
C PRO A 28 26.64 -53.12 -26.75
N TYR A 29 26.23 -53.08 -25.48
CA TYR A 29 24.85 -52.81 -25.06
C TYR A 29 24.56 -51.35 -24.70
N LYS A 30 25.55 -50.45 -24.77
CA LYS A 30 25.34 -49.02 -24.47
C LYS A 30 24.85 -48.25 -25.69
N THR A 31 23.99 -47.26 -25.44
CA THR A 31 23.50 -46.33 -26.46
C THR A 31 24.67 -45.61 -27.14
N SER A 32 24.66 -45.55 -28.47
CA SER A 32 25.72 -44.89 -29.23
C SER A 32 25.79 -43.40 -28.88
N LEU A 33 26.99 -42.96 -28.50
CA LEU A 33 27.32 -41.57 -28.24
C LEU A 33 27.97 -40.96 -29.48
N TRP A 34 27.68 -39.68 -29.71
CA TRP A 34 28.10 -38.92 -30.88
C TRP A 34 28.70 -37.60 -30.43
N ASN A 35 29.84 -37.25 -31.01
CA ASN A 35 30.43 -35.92 -30.88
C ASN A 35 29.69 -34.98 -31.83
N CYS A 36 29.19 -33.89 -31.30
CA CYS A 36 28.47 -32.87 -32.07
C CYS A 36 29.14 -31.51 -31.87
N ILE A 37 29.22 -30.73 -32.95
CA ILE A 37 29.56 -29.32 -32.90
C ILE A 37 28.27 -28.52 -33.00
N CYS A 38 28.09 -27.57 -32.08
CA CYS A 38 26.96 -26.67 -32.13
C CYS A 38 27.28 -25.42 -32.95
N ASP A 39 26.27 -24.77 -33.55
CA ASP A 39 26.40 -23.44 -34.16
C ASP A 39 26.98 -22.38 -33.19
N CYS A 40 26.89 -22.63 -31.87
CA CYS A 40 27.51 -21.80 -30.83
C CYS A 40 29.05 -21.90 -30.79
N GLY A 41 29.65 -22.82 -31.55
CA GLY A 41 31.07 -23.16 -31.54
C GLY A 41 31.46 -24.23 -30.52
N GLU A 42 30.61 -24.49 -29.51
CA GLU A 42 30.89 -25.47 -28.45
C GLU A 42 30.60 -26.91 -28.90
N SER A 43 31.42 -27.84 -28.41
CA SER A 43 31.26 -29.27 -28.64
C SER A 43 30.39 -29.93 -27.58
N ARG A 44 29.68 -31.00 -27.94
CA ARG A 44 28.82 -31.74 -27.01
C ARG A 44 28.78 -33.22 -27.39
N VAL A 45 28.88 -34.10 -26.40
CA VAL A 45 28.60 -35.53 -26.58
C VAL A 45 27.11 -35.79 -26.36
N VAL A 46 26.44 -36.41 -27.34
CA VAL A 46 24.98 -36.62 -27.33
C VAL A 46 24.63 -38.05 -27.69
N GLN A 47 23.63 -38.62 -27.02
CA GLN A 47 23.09 -39.94 -27.35
C GLN A 47 22.30 -39.90 -28.66
N ARG A 48 22.39 -40.98 -29.45
CA ARG A 48 21.60 -41.15 -30.68
C ARG A 48 20.10 -40.88 -30.47
N SER A 49 19.51 -41.42 -29.41
CA SER A 49 18.10 -41.26 -29.10
C SER A 49 17.73 -39.80 -28.87
N ALA A 50 18.56 -39.04 -28.17
CA ALA A 50 18.31 -37.63 -27.88
C ALA A 50 18.36 -36.75 -29.14
N LEU A 51 19.22 -37.07 -30.11
CA LEU A 51 19.27 -36.43 -31.42
C LEU A 51 18.02 -36.76 -32.25
N VAL A 52 17.73 -38.05 -32.41
CA VAL A 52 16.65 -38.55 -33.28
C VAL A 52 15.26 -38.17 -32.76
N CYS A 53 15.07 -38.18 -31.45
CA CYS A 53 13.80 -37.78 -30.83
C CYS A 53 13.67 -36.26 -30.65
N GLY A 54 14.68 -35.47 -31.04
CA GLY A 54 14.67 -34.01 -30.91
C GLY A 54 14.71 -33.51 -29.46
N ILE A 55 15.18 -34.34 -28.51
CA ILE A 55 15.32 -33.96 -27.10
C ILE A 55 16.50 -33.00 -26.93
N GLN A 56 17.60 -33.24 -27.65
CA GLN A 56 18.79 -32.41 -27.62
C GLN A 56 19.02 -31.77 -28.99
N VAL A 57 18.79 -30.46 -29.08
CA VAL A 57 18.87 -29.70 -30.34
C VAL A 57 19.92 -28.58 -30.31
N SER A 58 20.65 -28.38 -29.21
CA SER A 58 21.72 -27.39 -29.10
C SER A 58 22.74 -27.78 -28.03
N CYS A 59 23.86 -27.05 -27.91
CA CYS A 59 24.82 -27.17 -26.80
C CYS A 59 24.23 -26.73 -25.43
N GLY A 60 22.99 -26.21 -25.40
CA GLY A 60 22.40 -25.49 -24.29
C GLY A 60 22.42 -23.96 -24.47
N CYS A 61 23.12 -23.45 -25.48
CA CYS A 61 23.19 -22.02 -25.81
C CYS A 61 21.81 -21.42 -26.09
N TYR A 62 20.92 -22.18 -26.72
CA TYR A 62 19.59 -21.69 -27.10
C TYR A 62 18.77 -21.34 -25.86
N ASN A 63 18.81 -22.20 -24.83
CA ASN A 63 18.15 -21.93 -23.56
C ASN A 63 18.85 -20.79 -22.79
N LYS A 64 20.19 -20.71 -22.82
CA LYS A 64 20.92 -19.59 -22.19
C LYS A 64 20.54 -18.24 -22.79
N LYS A 65 20.50 -18.13 -24.12
CA LYS A 65 20.09 -16.89 -24.82
C LYS A 65 18.66 -16.52 -24.47
N ARG A 66 17.72 -17.46 -24.54
CA ARG A 66 16.33 -17.24 -24.14
C ARG A 66 16.20 -16.81 -22.69
N VAL A 67 16.88 -17.47 -21.76
CA VAL A 67 16.88 -17.10 -20.34
C VAL A 67 17.40 -15.67 -20.17
N ILE A 68 18.50 -15.30 -20.84
CA ILE A 68 19.02 -13.91 -20.79
C ILE A 68 18.00 -12.92 -21.36
N GLU A 69 17.39 -13.22 -22.51
CA GLU A 69 16.37 -12.39 -23.16
C GLU A 69 15.07 -12.25 -22.34
N THR A 70 14.67 -13.31 -21.62
CA THR A 70 13.44 -13.31 -20.79
C THR A 70 13.69 -12.83 -19.35
N HIS A 71 14.92 -12.91 -18.85
CA HIS A 71 15.31 -12.39 -17.53
C HIS A 71 15.83 -10.94 -17.65
N THR A 72 15.13 -10.10 -18.40
CA THR A 72 15.54 -8.74 -18.77
C THR A 72 15.28 -7.67 -17.72
N ILE A 73 15.09 -8.01 -16.44
CA ILE A 73 15.07 -6.99 -15.38
C ILE A 73 15.76 -7.53 -14.13
N HIS A 74 17.04 -7.19 -14.02
CA HIS A 74 17.92 -7.56 -12.92
C HIS A 74 17.23 -7.24 -11.57
N GLY A 75 16.94 -8.28 -10.77
CA GLY A 75 16.57 -8.11 -9.35
C GLY A 75 15.17 -7.60 -9.02
N LEU A 76 14.30 -7.28 -10.00
CA LEU A 76 12.96 -6.74 -9.73
C LEU A 76 11.83 -7.79 -9.72
N HIS A 77 12.16 -9.06 -9.96
CA HIS A 77 11.18 -10.15 -9.88
C HIS A 77 10.63 -10.28 -8.47
N GLY A 78 9.35 -9.93 -8.28
CA GLY A 78 8.68 -9.96 -6.98
C GLY A 78 8.89 -8.73 -6.10
N HIS A 79 9.42 -7.61 -6.64
CA HIS A 79 9.63 -6.38 -5.85
C HIS A 79 8.29 -5.86 -5.29
N SER A 80 8.26 -5.53 -3.98
CA SER A 80 7.04 -5.16 -3.24
C SER A 80 6.31 -3.94 -3.82
N ALA A 81 7.04 -3.08 -4.53
CA ALA A 81 6.54 -1.88 -5.18
C ALA A 81 6.02 -2.12 -6.63
N TYR A 82 6.30 -3.26 -7.25
CA TYR A 82 5.91 -3.54 -8.65
C TYR A 82 4.41 -3.42 -8.87
N GLY A 83 3.61 -4.04 -7.98
CA GLY A 83 2.15 -3.95 -8.06
C GLY A 83 1.63 -2.52 -7.92
N THR A 84 2.32 -1.68 -7.15
CA THR A 84 1.96 -0.26 -6.99
C THR A 84 2.31 0.55 -8.23
N TRP A 85 3.49 0.34 -8.82
CA TRP A 85 3.88 0.95 -10.09
C TRP A 85 2.88 0.59 -11.21
N LYS A 86 2.53 -0.69 -11.35
CA LYS A 86 1.57 -1.13 -12.36
C LYS A 86 0.22 -0.45 -12.19
N ALA A 87 -0.30 -0.38 -10.95
CA ALA A 87 -1.55 0.32 -10.65
C ALA A 87 -1.46 1.84 -10.89
N MET A 88 -0.31 2.47 -10.67
CA MET A 88 -0.06 3.87 -11.04
C MET A 88 -0.15 4.08 -12.56
N MET A 89 0.52 3.23 -13.34
CA MET A 89 0.48 3.28 -14.81
C MET A 89 -0.93 3.02 -15.35
N ASP A 90 -1.66 2.04 -14.80
CA ASP A 90 -3.05 1.76 -15.19
C ASP A 90 -3.98 2.96 -14.92
N ARG A 91 -3.81 3.65 -13.79
CA ARG A 91 -4.59 4.86 -13.47
C ARG A 91 -4.34 5.99 -14.47
N CYS A 92 -3.11 6.18 -14.93
CA CYS A 92 -2.75 7.30 -15.81
C CYS A 92 -2.92 7.00 -17.31
N TYR A 93 -2.72 5.76 -17.76
CA TYR A 93 -2.53 5.47 -19.18
C TYR A 93 -3.37 4.32 -19.73
N ASN A 94 -4.19 3.67 -18.91
CA ASN A 94 -5.08 2.59 -19.37
C ASN A 94 -6.55 3.06 -19.38
N PRO A 95 -7.11 3.46 -20.53
CA PRO A 95 -8.50 3.93 -20.63
C PRO A 95 -9.56 2.91 -20.21
N LEU A 96 -9.21 1.62 -20.13
CA LEU A 96 -10.10 0.55 -19.68
C LEU A 96 -10.10 0.39 -18.15
N SER A 97 -9.17 1.02 -17.45
CA SER A 97 -9.14 1.02 -15.99
C SER A 97 -10.32 1.83 -15.43
N LYS A 98 -11.00 1.28 -14.42
CA LYS A 98 -12.10 1.97 -13.71
C LYS A 98 -11.68 3.32 -13.11
N ASP A 99 -10.40 3.45 -12.77
CA ASP A 99 -9.85 4.63 -12.10
C ASP A 99 -9.34 5.65 -13.12
N TYR A 100 -9.19 5.30 -14.40
CA TYR A 100 -8.68 6.20 -15.43
C TYR A 100 -9.42 7.55 -15.52
N PRO A 101 -10.77 7.62 -15.48
CA PRO A 101 -11.49 8.89 -15.55
C PRO A 101 -11.09 9.89 -14.45
N ASP A 102 -10.73 9.41 -13.25
CA ASP A 102 -10.31 10.23 -12.11
C ASP A 102 -8.81 10.63 -12.15
N TYR A 103 -8.05 10.10 -13.12
CA TYR A 103 -6.60 10.23 -13.22
C TYR A 103 -6.19 10.63 -14.65
N GLY A 104 -5.85 9.67 -15.52
CA GLY A 104 -5.44 9.95 -16.90
C GLY A 104 -6.48 10.75 -17.69
N GLY A 105 -7.77 10.50 -17.45
CA GLY A 105 -8.88 11.27 -18.02
C GLY A 105 -8.91 12.75 -17.63
N ARG A 106 -8.23 13.12 -16.53
CA ARG A 106 -8.03 14.51 -16.09
C ARG A 106 -6.72 15.13 -16.58
N GLY A 107 -5.89 14.35 -17.28
CA GLY A 107 -4.56 14.78 -17.71
C GLY A 107 -3.44 14.54 -16.71
N ILE A 108 -3.66 13.76 -15.64
CA ILE A 108 -2.61 13.43 -14.68
C ILE A 108 -1.65 12.39 -15.27
N GLN A 109 -0.37 12.69 -15.25
CA GLN A 109 0.69 11.89 -15.87
C GLN A 109 1.68 11.33 -14.83
N VAL A 110 2.60 10.49 -15.32
CA VAL A 110 3.76 9.97 -14.62
C VAL A 110 5.00 10.55 -15.31
N CYS A 111 5.94 11.09 -14.53
CA CYS A 111 7.21 11.56 -15.09
C CYS A 111 7.95 10.46 -15.86
N GLU A 112 8.73 10.86 -16.87
CA GLU A 112 9.38 9.95 -17.82
C GLU A 112 10.17 8.82 -17.13
N ASP A 113 10.97 9.16 -16.12
CA ASP A 113 11.77 8.19 -15.37
C ASP A 113 10.93 7.11 -14.66
N TRP A 114 9.72 7.47 -14.20
CA TRP A 114 8.84 6.55 -13.47
C TRP A 114 7.93 5.73 -14.37
N GLN A 115 7.90 6.02 -15.68
CA GLN A 115 7.24 5.15 -16.64
C GLN A 115 7.97 3.82 -16.77
N GLU A 116 9.27 3.79 -16.49
CA GLU A 116 10.04 2.56 -16.32
C GLU A 116 10.07 2.13 -14.85
N VAL A 117 9.79 0.85 -14.58
CA VAL A 117 9.67 0.35 -13.20
C VAL A 117 10.96 0.50 -12.39
N ALA A 118 12.13 0.44 -13.05
CA ALA A 118 13.41 0.63 -12.41
C ALA A 118 13.60 2.08 -11.91
N GLY A 119 13.21 3.07 -12.72
CA GLY A 119 13.29 4.48 -12.33
C GLY A 119 12.28 4.82 -11.23
N PHE A 120 11.07 4.25 -11.29
CA PHE A 120 10.11 4.36 -10.20
C PHE A 120 10.64 3.83 -8.86
N ILE A 121 11.23 2.63 -8.86
CA ILE A 121 11.77 2.01 -7.64
C ILE A 121 12.97 2.80 -7.11
N ALA A 122 13.86 3.26 -7.99
CA ALA A 122 15.00 4.09 -7.61
C ALA A 122 14.55 5.43 -7.02
N GLY A 123 13.53 6.07 -7.59
CA GLY A 123 13.04 7.37 -7.14
C GLY A 123 12.19 7.32 -5.86
N MET A 124 11.37 6.28 -5.68
CA MET A 124 10.53 6.13 -4.47
C MET A 124 11.25 5.47 -3.30
N GLY A 125 12.29 4.68 -3.54
CA GLY A 125 12.95 3.88 -2.52
C GLY A 125 12.11 2.70 -2.00
N GLU A 126 12.51 2.17 -0.84
CA GLU A 126 11.93 0.94 -0.28
C GLU A 126 10.50 1.15 0.24
N LYS A 127 9.58 0.30 -0.23
CA LYS A 127 8.18 0.27 0.23
C LYS A 127 8.03 -0.68 1.41
N GLN A 128 7.57 -0.17 2.55
CA GLN A 128 7.26 -0.99 3.71
C GLN A 128 5.90 -1.70 3.57
N LYS A 129 5.72 -2.79 4.33
CA LYS A 129 4.49 -3.57 4.32
C LYS A 129 3.30 -2.71 4.78
N GLY A 130 2.21 -2.72 4.02
CA GLY A 130 0.99 -1.97 4.32
C GLY A 130 0.98 -0.54 3.78
N GLN A 131 2.06 -0.07 3.16
CA GLN A 131 2.09 1.23 2.52
C GLN A 131 1.48 1.21 1.11
N SER A 132 0.88 2.33 0.72
CA SER A 132 0.44 2.67 -0.62
C SER A 132 1.15 3.94 -1.10
N ILE A 133 1.15 4.18 -2.41
CA ILE A 133 1.61 5.46 -2.97
C ILE A 133 0.49 6.49 -2.85
N ASP A 134 0.86 7.69 -2.42
CA ASP A 134 -0.01 8.85 -2.30
C ASP A 134 0.65 10.07 -2.95
N ARG A 135 -0.19 10.98 -3.47
CA ARG A 135 0.28 12.25 -4.03
C ARG A 135 0.09 13.36 -3.01
N ILE A 136 1.10 14.20 -2.83
CA ILE A 136 1.05 15.32 -1.88
C ILE A 136 0.05 16.37 -2.37
N ASP A 137 0.17 16.77 -3.64
CA ASP A 137 -0.87 17.46 -4.39
C ASP A 137 -1.67 16.44 -5.22
N GLU A 138 -2.92 16.24 -4.82
CA GLU A 138 -3.85 15.31 -5.45
C GLU A 138 -4.10 15.61 -6.95
N ASN A 139 -3.92 16.85 -7.37
CA ASN A 139 -4.11 17.30 -8.75
C ASN A 139 -2.81 17.28 -9.57
N GLY A 140 -1.66 17.12 -8.91
CA GLY A 140 -0.36 17.04 -9.58
C GLY A 140 -0.05 15.66 -10.14
N ASP A 141 1.02 15.60 -10.94
CA ASP A 141 1.53 14.39 -11.57
C ASP A 141 2.24 13.45 -10.59
N TYR A 142 2.46 12.20 -11.01
CA TYR A 142 3.35 11.28 -10.28
C TYR A 142 4.81 11.64 -10.56
N THR A 143 5.42 12.31 -9.59
CA THR A 143 6.84 12.68 -9.60
C THR A 143 7.46 12.40 -8.22
N PRO A 144 8.80 12.31 -8.10
CA PRO A 144 9.48 12.17 -6.81
C PRO A 144 9.07 13.24 -5.79
N ASP A 145 8.88 14.47 -6.24
CA ASP A 145 8.54 15.60 -5.35
C ASP A 145 7.06 15.63 -4.95
N ASN A 146 6.20 15.01 -5.75
CA ASN A 146 4.75 14.99 -5.50
C ASN A 146 4.25 13.65 -4.95
N CYS A 147 5.12 12.67 -4.69
CA CYS A 147 4.71 11.34 -4.25
C CYS A 147 5.44 10.89 -2.99
N ARG A 148 4.75 10.06 -2.20
CA ARG A 148 5.32 9.45 -1.00
C ARG A 148 4.67 8.12 -0.70
N TRP A 149 5.33 7.33 0.14
CA TRP A 149 4.70 6.18 0.79
C TRP A 149 3.84 6.64 1.96
N THR A 150 2.61 6.16 2.02
CA THR A 150 1.69 6.41 3.13
C THR A 150 1.07 5.11 3.62
N ASP A 151 0.63 5.08 4.88
CA ASP A 151 -0.28 4.03 5.36
C ASP A 151 -1.75 4.43 5.14
N ALA A 152 -2.67 3.54 5.54
CA ALA A 152 -4.11 3.75 5.41
C ALA A 152 -4.64 4.98 6.19
N MET A 153 -3.97 5.36 7.28
CA MET A 153 -4.35 6.53 8.08
C MET A 153 -3.94 7.81 7.35
N GLY A 154 -2.69 7.89 6.89
CA GLY A 154 -2.16 9.00 6.11
C GLY A 154 -2.93 9.21 4.80
N GLN A 155 -3.31 8.14 4.09
CA GLN A 155 -4.11 8.25 2.86
C GLN A 155 -5.52 8.80 3.12
N GLY A 156 -6.05 8.64 4.35
CA GLY A 156 -7.33 9.20 4.76
C GLY A 156 -7.29 10.72 4.98
N GLU A 157 -6.12 11.26 5.32
CA GLU A 157 -5.95 12.69 5.57
C GLU A 157 -5.90 13.51 4.27
N HIS A 158 -5.45 12.88 3.18
CA HIS A 158 -5.26 13.48 1.85
C HIS A 158 -6.28 12.97 0.84
N LYS A 159 -7.56 12.88 1.26
CA LYS A 159 -8.65 12.57 0.33
C LYS A 159 -9.26 13.87 -0.20
N ARG A 160 -9.61 13.88 -1.49
CA ARG A 160 -10.31 14.99 -2.19
C ARG A 160 -11.52 15.58 -1.48
N ASN A 161 -12.19 14.81 -0.63
CA ASN A 161 -13.34 15.27 0.13
C ASN A 161 -12.96 16.08 1.39
N ASN A 162 -11.67 16.19 1.69
CA ASN A 162 -11.15 16.95 2.80
C ASN A 162 -10.77 18.36 2.34
N ALA A 163 -11.60 19.33 2.71
CA ALA A 163 -11.44 20.73 2.27
C ALA A 163 -10.05 21.29 2.59
N MET A 164 -9.38 21.90 1.61
CA MET A 164 -8.16 22.66 1.83
C MET A 164 -8.48 24.05 2.36
N VAL A 165 -7.78 24.46 3.41
CA VAL A 165 -7.99 25.74 4.10
C VAL A 165 -6.67 26.44 4.36
N ASN A 166 -6.69 27.77 4.34
CA ASN A 166 -5.59 28.57 4.87
C ASN A 166 -5.70 28.58 6.39
N HIS A 167 -4.67 28.09 7.07
CA HIS A 167 -4.53 28.14 8.52
C HIS A 167 -3.15 28.69 8.84
N GLN A 168 -3.09 29.85 9.52
CA GLN A 168 -1.84 30.53 9.89
C GLN A 168 -0.89 30.81 8.71
N GLY A 169 -1.45 31.12 7.53
CA GLY A 169 -0.66 31.42 6.33
C GLY A 169 -0.18 30.19 5.56
N VAL A 170 -0.54 28.97 5.98
CA VAL A 170 -0.22 27.73 5.29
C VAL A 170 -1.50 27.09 4.77
N ILE A 171 -1.50 26.70 3.49
CA ILE A 171 -2.59 25.91 2.93
C ILE A 171 -2.42 24.47 3.41
N LYS A 172 -3.40 23.95 4.16
CA LYS A 172 -3.43 22.57 4.65
C LYS A 172 -4.85 22.00 4.61
N HIS A 173 -4.99 20.69 4.70
CA HIS A 173 -6.31 20.08 4.82
C HIS A 173 -6.97 20.44 6.15
N LEU A 174 -8.28 20.65 6.12
CA LEU A 174 -9.09 20.96 7.31
C LEU A 174 -8.93 19.87 8.38
N ALA A 175 -8.74 18.61 7.99
CA ALA A 175 -8.43 17.55 8.94
C ALA A 175 -7.12 17.70 9.71
N GLY A 176 -6.10 18.26 9.08
CA GLY A 176 -4.87 18.61 9.78
C GLY A 176 -5.15 19.62 10.89
N VAL A 177 -5.99 20.61 10.61
CA VAL A 177 -6.30 21.71 11.54
C VAL A 177 -6.90 21.22 12.86
N TRP A 178 -7.92 20.35 12.85
CA TRP A 178 -8.51 19.90 14.13
C TRP A 178 -7.60 18.95 14.90
N ARG A 179 -6.71 18.20 14.22
CA ARG A 179 -5.73 17.33 14.90
C ARG A 179 -4.61 18.13 15.54
N ASP A 180 -4.04 19.09 14.81
CA ASP A 180 -2.97 19.97 15.30
C ASP A 180 -3.40 20.74 16.56
N THR A 181 -4.69 21.10 16.62
CA THR A 181 -5.28 21.83 17.75
C THR A 181 -5.77 20.91 18.88
N GLY A 182 -5.73 19.59 18.72
CA GLY A 182 -6.27 18.63 19.69
C GLY A 182 -7.80 18.67 19.84
N MET A 183 -8.51 19.25 18.88
CA MET A 183 -9.96 19.39 18.91
C MET A 183 -10.69 18.27 18.19
N LYS A 184 -11.94 18.02 18.57
CA LYS A 184 -12.82 17.15 17.79
C LYS A 184 -13.20 17.84 16.48
N GLU A 185 -13.22 17.06 15.38
CA GLU A 185 -13.69 17.51 14.06
C GLU A 185 -15.02 18.26 14.14
N SER A 186 -15.98 17.70 14.86
CA SER A 186 -17.31 18.29 15.04
C SER A 186 -17.27 19.66 15.72
N THR A 187 -16.32 19.89 16.62
CA THR A 187 -16.13 21.18 17.27
C THR A 187 -15.64 22.23 16.28
N LEU A 188 -14.65 21.90 15.45
CA LEU A 188 -14.15 22.80 14.42
C LEU A 188 -15.23 23.10 13.37
N TYR A 189 -15.94 22.07 12.90
CA TYR A 189 -16.98 22.22 11.89
C TYR A 189 -18.14 23.11 12.36
N ASN A 190 -18.60 22.94 13.61
CA ASN A 190 -19.64 23.78 14.18
C ASN A 190 -19.22 25.25 14.28
N ARG A 191 -17.93 25.51 14.57
CA ARG A 191 -17.37 26.87 14.62
C ARG A 191 -17.33 27.50 13.23
N LEU A 192 -16.91 26.77 12.21
CA LEU A 192 -16.95 27.23 10.82
C LEU A 192 -18.39 27.51 10.36
N LYS A 193 -19.35 26.63 10.69
CA LYS A 193 -20.78 26.86 10.42
C LYS A 193 -21.35 28.10 11.11
N ALA A 194 -20.79 28.47 12.26
CA ALA A 194 -21.14 29.70 12.97
C ALA A 194 -20.47 30.95 12.36
N GLY A 195 -19.77 30.82 11.23
CA GLY A 195 -19.18 31.92 10.47
C GLY A 195 -17.77 32.32 10.91
N LEU A 196 -17.11 31.55 11.78
CA LEU A 196 -15.72 31.82 12.16
C LEU A 196 -14.78 31.45 11.00
N THR A 197 -13.71 32.22 10.87
CA THR A 197 -12.57 31.82 10.04
C THR A 197 -11.88 30.59 10.61
N VAL A 198 -11.04 29.92 9.81
CA VAL A 198 -10.31 28.72 10.23
C VAL A 198 -9.38 29.03 11.41
N ASP A 199 -8.71 30.18 11.41
CA ASP A 199 -7.83 30.58 12.50
C ASP A 199 -8.59 30.90 13.79
N GLU A 200 -9.72 31.60 13.71
CA GLU A 200 -10.58 31.85 14.87
C GLU A 200 -11.20 30.57 15.41
N ALA A 201 -11.65 29.69 14.51
CA ALA A 201 -12.23 28.40 14.87
C ALA A 201 -11.18 27.49 15.55
N SER A 202 -9.92 27.61 15.16
CA SER A 202 -8.80 26.80 15.67
C SER A 202 -8.19 27.32 16.97
N SER A 203 -8.25 28.63 17.19
CA SER A 203 -7.65 29.28 18.38
C SER A 203 -8.58 29.30 19.60
N LYS A 204 -9.91 29.23 19.40
CA LYS A 204 -10.85 29.28 20.53
C LYS A 204 -10.70 28.04 21.44
N PRO A 205 -10.54 28.20 22.77
CA PRO A 205 -10.44 27.06 23.67
C PRO A 205 -11.74 26.23 23.66
N VAL A 206 -11.61 24.90 23.68
CA VAL A 206 -12.76 24.01 23.88
C VAL A 206 -13.11 24.05 25.36
N ARG A 207 -14.35 24.43 25.70
CA ARG A 207 -14.80 24.39 27.09
C ARG A 207 -14.77 22.95 27.58
N GLU A 208 -14.05 22.68 28.67
CA GLU A 208 -14.12 21.39 29.34
C GLU A 208 -15.54 21.21 29.91
N HIS A 209 -16.19 20.11 29.57
CA HIS A 209 -17.60 19.84 29.92
C HIS A 209 -17.81 19.41 31.39
N ASN A 210 -16.85 19.70 32.27
CA ASN A 210 -16.99 19.36 33.68
C ASN A 210 -17.62 20.54 34.41
N ALA A 211 -18.95 20.59 34.42
CA ALA A 211 -19.66 21.48 35.34
C ALA A 211 -19.16 21.20 36.77
N THR A 212 -18.55 22.20 37.40
CA THR A 212 -18.17 22.18 38.81
C THR A 212 -19.30 22.73 39.66
N LEU A 213 -19.35 22.27 40.90
CA LEU A 213 -20.30 22.71 41.91
C LEU A 213 -19.52 22.93 43.20
N ILE A 214 -19.78 24.06 43.86
CA ILE A 214 -19.21 24.37 45.17
C ILE A 214 -20.23 24.00 46.24
N ILE A 215 -19.85 23.11 47.15
CA ILE A 215 -20.66 22.72 48.31
C ILE A 215 -19.77 22.87 49.54
N ASP A 216 -20.23 23.65 50.51
CA ASP A 216 -19.55 23.93 51.77
C ASP A 216 -18.08 24.37 51.59
N GLY A 217 -17.83 25.22 50.58
CA GLY A 217 -16.50 25.78 50.29
C GLY A 217 -15.57 24.86 49.50
N VAL A 218 -16.01 23.65 49.13
CA VAL A 218 -15.22 22.72 48.30
C VAL A 218 -15.74 22.74 46.87
N GLU A 219 -14.87 23.03 45.90
CA GLU A 219 -15.18 22.91 44.48
C GLU A 219 -14.84 21.51 43.97
N LYS A 220 -15.81 20.84 43.33
CA LYS A 220 -15.56 19.58 42.61
C LYS A 220 -16.43 19.49 41.36
N THR A 221 -16.06 18.59 40.44
CA THR A 221 -16.93 18.29 39.29
C THR A 221 -18.22 17.59 39.77
N LEU A 222 -19.30 17.68 38.99
CA LEU A 222 -20.50 16.89 39.26
C LEU A 222 -20.21 15.37 39.29
N VAL A 223 -19.18 14.89 38.57
CA VAL A 223 -18.76 13.48 38.59
C VAL A 223 -18.22 13.12 39.97
N ASP A 224 -17.33 13.95 40.51
CA ASP A 224 -16.72 13.72 41.82
C ASP A 224 -17.75 13.81 42.93
N TRP A 225 -18.66 14.80 42.84
CA TRP A 225 -19.77 14.90 43.80
C TRP A 225 -20.71 13.70 43.75
N ALA A 226 -20.99 13.17 42.55
CA ALA A 226 -21.76 11.95 42.37
C ALA A 226 -21.07 10.74 43.03
N ALA A 227 -19.75 10.63 42.90
CA ALA A 227 -18.97 9.57 43.54
C ALA A 227 -18.98 9.69 45.07
N VAL A 228 -18.76 10.91 45.61
CA VAL A 228 -18.79 11.19 47.06
C VAL A 228 -20.16 10.86 47.66
N ALA A 229 -21.23 11.24 46.97
CA ALA A 229 -22.60 11.06 47.44
C ALA A 229 -23.19 9.66 47.19
N GLY A 230 -22.50 8.82 46.42
CA GLY A 230 -23.03 7.52 45.99
C GLY A 230 -24.31 7.62 45.13
N VAL A 231 -24.47 8.69 44.36
CA VAL A 231 -25.64 8.92 43.48
C VAL A 231 -25.19 9.25 42.05
N THR A 232 -26.10 9.17 41.08
CA THR A 232 -25.75 9.55 39.70
C THR A 232 -25.69 11.07 39.52
N ARG A 233 -24.89 11.54 38.57
CA ARG A 233 -24.88 12.96 38.13
C ARG A 233 -26.26 13.48 37.73
N LYS A 234 -27.09 12.61 37.15
CA LYS A 234 -28.48 12.93 36.79
C LYS A 234 -29.32 13.21 38.04
N THR A 235 -29.14 12.43 39.10
CA THR A 235 -29.80 12.63 40.40
C THR A 235 -29.45 13.98 41.00
N ILE A 236 -28.17 14.36 41.02
CA ILE A 236 -27.72 15.67 41.53
C ILE A 236 -28.38 16.80 40.73
N ARG A 237 -28.35 16.73 39.38
CA ARG A 237 -29.00 17.73 38.52
C ARG A 237 -30.50 17.84 38.76
N ASN A 238 -31.19 16.71 38.91
CA ASN A 238 -32.62 16.70 39.19
C ASN A 238 -32.95 17.36 40.54
N ARG A 239 -32.11 17.16 41.56
CA ARG A 239 -32.27 17.80 42.87
C ARG A 239 -32.05 19.31 42.79
N MET A 240 -31.03 19.75 42.06
CA MET A 240 -30.82 21.18 41.79
C MET A 240 -32.02 21.80 41.05
N ASN A 241 -32.55 21.12 40.04
CA ASN A 241 -33.75 21.56 39.31
C ASN A 241 -35.01 21.58 40.20
N ALA A 242 -35.06 20.74 41.23
CA ALA A 242 -36.11 20.75 42.25
C ALA A 242 -35.86 21.80 43.36
N GLY A 243 -34.84 22.65 43.23
CA GLY A 243 -34.53 23.74 44.14
C GLY A 243 -33.66 23.37 45.34
N LEU A 244 -33.12 22.15 45.40
CA LEU A 244 -32.16 21.77 46.46
C LEU A 244 -30.81 22.44 46.19
N VAL A 245 -30.16 22.88 47.27
CA VAL A 245 -28.88 23.61 47.24
C VAL A 245 -27.90 23.08 48.28
N GLY A 246 -26.62 23.41 48.15
CA GLY A 246 -25.58 23.02 49.12
C GLY A 246 -25.50 21.49 49.29
N ALA A 247 -25.22 21.02 50.51
CA ALA A 247 -25.07 19.60 50.83
C ALA A 247 -26.33 18.76 50.57
N ASP A 248 -27.52 19.39 50.48
CA ASP A 248 -28.77 18.67 50.27
C ASP A 248 -28.86 17.97 48.92
N VAL A 249 -28.13 18.46 47.92
CA VAL A 249 -28.07 17.82 46.60
C VAL A 249 -27.32 16.48 46.64
N LEU A 250 -26.51 16.25 47.66
CA LEU A 250 -25.65 15.07 47.84
C LEU A 250 -26.26 13.99 48.74
N ARG A 251 -27.49 14.17 49.25
CA ARG A 251 -28.11 13.20 50.15
C ARG A 251 -28.09 11.77 49.55
N PRO A 252 -27.73 10.73 50.31
CA PRO A 252 -27.70 9.37 49.80
C PRO A 252 -29.10 8.93 49.31
N PRO A 253 -29.19 7.92 48.43
CA PRO A 253 -30.48 7.39 48.01
C PRO A 253 -31.24 6.81 49.21
N ILE A 254 -32.50 7.20 49.38
CA ILE A 254 -33.40 6.57 50.35
C ILE A 254 -33.70 5.17 49.79
N SER A 255 -33.09 4.12 50.33
CA SER A 255 -33.37 2.76 49.86
C SER A 255 -34.82 2.42 50.18
N LYS A 256 -35.63 2.21 49.13
CA LYS A 256 -36.87 1.45 49.24
C LYS A 256 -36.61 0.07 48.64
N LYS A 257 -35.93 -0.77 49.40
CA LYS A 257 -36.03 -2.22 49.24
C LYS A 257 -36.30 -2.81 50.61
N THR A 258 -37.58 -2.93 50.92
CA THR A 258 -38.04 -3.92 51.90
C THR A 258 -37.71 -5.29 51.33
N PRO A 259 -37.00 -6.17 52.06
CA PRO A 259 -36.85 -7.56 51.65
C PRO A 259 -38.20 -8.26 51.83
N ASN A 260 -38.73 -8.82 50.75
CA ASN A 260 -39.63 -9.96 50.74
C ASN A 260 -39.03 -11.00 49.79
#